data_AF-A0AAE9EB83-F1
#
_entry.id   AF-A0AAE9EB83-F1
#
_cell.length_a   1.000
_cell.length_b   1.000
_cell.length_c   1.000
_cell.angle_alpha   90.00
_cell.angle_beta   90.00
_cell.angle_gamma   90.00
#
_symmetry.space_group_name_H-M   'P 1'
#
loop_
_entity.id
_entity.type
_entity.pdbx_description
1 polymer ?
#
loop_
_entity_poly.entity_id
_entity_poly.type
_entity_poly.pdbx_seq_one_letter_code
_entity_poly.pdbx_strand_id
1 'polypeptide(L)'
;MDAREERRDRSRSNSSASSGRPGAYDSPPRSHVNNGDTEVEDNGEPDGNIVNRWAVFNAMPVRRQEDSSGSSDADDSDDDDVEDSDGGSSDGDSNDGESSDDESRDGESSDGDSRSDGSSREDSDGPDPRINRSASQERLNDKLMIRHLREEIRKTKRRLDSAYLDLEESEYYYRREKEAKLDLERRVRSLEKEKQEYELDFSSMNCELTMAEADNKFLTHENEMLSDLAQQYFHSKEQQIKYKDRAKRQLRKRKKECKDLETEISQIANADEYRRTIEYERNRADGYQNLMQHIHSMYQNDEQLRREQDPSPLRSCEICLQKYMAVGRAVPRILVKCGHTLCHKCVESLRPQEPEGVMSPNDTGLTPRKRKPPAFFDPSSKNVKKPTLNEVELLKQKYENAEMLKQKYENKNKVMREKMKKFT
;
A
#
# COMPACT_ATOMS: atom_id res chain seq x y z
N MET A 1 -10.70 -18.56 58.73
CA MET A 1 -10.63 -20.03 58.67
C MET A 1 -10.85 -20.44 57.24
N ASP A 2 -9.89 -21.20 56.74
CA ASP A 2 -9.85 -22.02 55.53
C ASP A 2 -9.89 -21.35 54.15
N ALA A 3 -8.67 -21.19 53.64
CA ALA A 3 -8.35 -21.15 52.23
C ALA A 3 -8.65 -22.50 51.56
N ARG A 4 -9.14 -22.49 50.32
CA ARG A 4 -8.94 -23.62 49.40
C ARG A 4 -8.84 -23.17 47.95
N GLU A 5 -7.59 -23.15 47.51
CA GLU A 5 -7.08 -23.15 46.15
C GLU A 5 -7.46 -24.47 45.46
N GLU A 6 -8.05 -24.43 44.26
CA GLU A 6 -8.00 -25.59 43.36
C GLU A 6 -7.97 -25.16 41.89
N ARG A 7 -6.77 -25.30 41.33
CA ARG A 7 -6.45 -25.18 39.90
C ARG A 7 -7.04 -26.38 39.17
N ARG A 8 -7.61 -26.18 37.97
CA ARG A 8 -7.82 -27.27 37.02
C ARG A 8 -6.94 -27.09 35.80
N ASP A 9 -6.07 -28.07 35.65
CA ASP A 9 -5.05 -28.22 34.65
C ASP A 9 -5.58 -28.52 33.25
N ARG A 10 -4.87 -27.95 32.29
CA ARG A 10 -4.83 -28.31 30.88
C ARG A 10 -4.32 -29.75 30.74
N SER A 11 -5.13 -30.63 30.17
CA SER A 11 -4.64 -31.90 29.62
C SER A 11 -4.55 -31.79 28.10
N ARG A 12 -3.31 -31.63 27.64
CA ARG A 12 -2.86 -31.99 26.29
C ARG A 12 -2.94 -33.51 26.15
N SER A 13 -3.49 -33.99 25.05
CA SER A 13 -3.31 -35.38 24.62
C SER A 13 -2.76 -35.41 23.20
N ASN A 14 -1.76 -36.27 23.06
CA ASN A 14 -0.79 -36.40 22.01
C ASN A 14 -1.33 -37.08 20.75
N SER A 15 -0.85 -36.57 19.62
CA SER A 15 -0.31 -37.29 18.45
C SER A 15 -0.63 -38.79 18.30
N SER A 16 -1.25 -39.13 17.17
CA SER A 16 -1.07 -40.44 16.51
C SER A 16 -0.75 -40.19 15.04
N ALA A 17 0.44 -40.61 14.66
CA ALA A 17 0.88 -40.75 13.29
C ALA A 17 0.06 -41.85 12.59
N SER A 18 -0.36 -41.62 11.35
CA SER A 18 -0.67 -42.72 10.44
C SER A 18 -0.19 -42.35 9.03
N SER A 19 0.92 -42.97 8.68
CA SER A 19 1.48 -43.09 7.35
C SER A 19 0.53 -43.88 6.44
N GLY A 20 0.15 -43.31 5.30
CA GLY A 20 -0.64 -44.00 4.29
C GLY A 20 -0.53 -43.31 2.92
N ARG A 21 0.58 -43.55 2.21
CA ARG A 21 0.67 -43.38 0.75
C ARG A 21 0.26 -44.71 0.11
N PRO A 22 -0.64 -44.70 -0.87
CA PRO A 22 -0.23 -45.24 -2.17
C PRO A 22 -0.87 -44.50 -3.36
N GLY A 23 -0.30 -44.70 -4.56
CA GLY A 23 -1.01 -44.49 -5.81
C GLY A 23 -0.37 -43.47 -6.73
N ALA A 24 0.74 -43.87 -7.36
CA ALA A 24 1.15 -43.30 -8.63
C ALA A 24 0.10 -43.66 -9.69
N TYR A 25 -0.39 -42.67 -10.43
CA TYR A 25 -1.09 -42.89 -11.69
C TYR A 25 -0.47 -42.00 -12.78
N ASP A 26 -0.36 -42.64 -13.92
CA ASP A 26 0.40 -42.30 -15.11
C ASP A 26 0.02 -40.96 -15.76
N SER A 27 1.04 -40.25 -16.23
CA SER A 27 0.91 -39.18 -17.21
C SER A 27 0.94 -39.77 -18.63
N PRO A 28 0.01 -39.40 -19.54
CA PRO A 28 0.13 -39.70 -20.95
C PRO A 28 1.06 -38.70 -21.68
N PRO A 29 1.57 -39.05 -22.87
CA PRO A 29 2.77 -38.44 -23.44
C PRO A 29 2.53 -37.11 -24.16
N ARG A 30 3.60 -36.32 -24.17
CA ARG A 30 3.82 -35.12 -24.98
C ARG A 30 3.65 -35.40 -26.48
N SER A 31 2.83 -34.59 -27.15
CA SER A 31 2.91 -34.37 -28.59
C SER A 31 3.79 -33.14 -28.88
N HIS A 32 4.86 -33.39 -29.63
CA HIS A 32 5.66 -32.42 -30.36
C HIS A 32 4.78 -31.53 -31.26
N VAL A 33 4.97 -30.21 -31.19
CA VAL A 33 4.89 -29.33 -32.37
C VAL A 33 6.07 -28.37 -32.31
N ASN A 34 6.79 -28.35 -33.42
CA ASN A 34 8.01 -27.63 -33.71
C ASN A 34 7.72 -26.19 -34.18
N ASN A 35 8.71 -25.33 -33.93
CA ASN A 35 9.22 -24.22 -34.74
C ASN A 35 8.43 -22.90 -34.81
N GLY A 36 9.13 -21.85 -34.39
CA GLY A 36 8.82 -20.45 -34.63
C GLY A 36 9.96 -19.58 -34.11
N ASP A 37 11.07 -19.59 -34.86
CA ASP A 37 12.25 -18.75 -34.65
C ASP A 37 11.87 -17.27 -34.47
N THR A 38 12.35 -16.66 -33.40
CA THR A 38 12.57 -15.21 -33.35
C THR A 38 13.82 -14.96 -32.53
N GLU A 39 14.92 -14.74 -33.25
CA GLU A 39 16.15 -14.19 -32.70
C GLU A 39 15.85 -12.78 -32.18
N VAL A 40 15.88 -12.62 -30.86
CA VAL A 40 16.01 -11.31 -30.22
C VAL A 40 17.30 -11.37 -29.42
N GLU A 41 18.28 -10.58 -29.87
CA GLU A 41 19.54 -10.33 -29.19
C GLU A 41 19.25 -9.72 -27.81
N ASP A 42 19.41 -10.50 -26.74
CA ASP A 42 19.37 -10.00 -25.37
C ASP A 42 20.79 -9.79 -24.87
N ASN A 43 21.10 -8.51 -24.64
CA ASN A 43 22.36 -8.04 -24.11
C ASN A 43 22.37 -8.31 -22.61
N GLY A 44 23.23 -9.22 -22.17
CA GLY A 44 23.38 -9.58 -20.78
C GLY A 44 23.77 -8.39 -19.89
N GLU A 45 23.02 -8.24 -18.79
CA GLU A 45 23.53 -7.78 -17.51
C GLU A 45 22.97 -8.70 -16.41
N PRO A 46 23.81 -9.28 -15.53
CA PRO A 46 23.35 -10.16 -14.47
C PRO A 46 23.07 -9.36 -13.20
N ASP A 47 21.84 -8.94 -12.99
CA ASP A 47 21.40 -8.46 -11.68
C ASP A 47 20.94 -9.63 -10.81
N GLY A 48 21.78 -9.92 -9.82
CA GLY A 48 21.48 -10.83 -8.73
C GLY A 48 20.35 -10.30 -7.83
N ASN A 49 19.86 -11.21 -6.98
CA ASN A 49 18.91 -11.00 -5.90
C ASN A 49 17.45 -10.76 -6.27
N ILE A 50 16.78 -11.84 -6.70
CA ILE A 50 15.35 -12.03 -6.41
C ILE A 50 15.18 -13.40 -5.77
N VAL A 51 15.47 -13.48 -4.46
CA VAL A 51 14.99 -14.56 -3.59
C VAL A 51 14.13 -13.91 -2.51
N ASN A 52 12.84 -14.28 -2.53
CA ASN A 52 11.84 -14.14 -1.48
C ASN A 52 11.35 -12.73 -1.12
N ARG A 53 10.34 -12.24 -1.88
CA ARG A 53 9.49 -11.10 -1.48
C ARG A 53 8.00 -11.46 -1.30
N TRP A 54 7.67 -12.74 -1.15
CA TRP A 54 6.28 -13.21 -0.98
C TRP A 54 5.95 -13.72 0.44
N ALA A 55 6.75 -13.35 1.45
CA ALA A 55 6.50 -13.72 2.84
C ALA A 55 6.56 -12.50 3.78
N VAL A 56 5.80 -11.43 3.49
CA VAL A 56 5.60 -10.31 4.45
C VAL A 56 4.19 -9.74 4.30
N PHE A 57 3.16 -10.55 4.57
CA PHE A 57 1.81 -10.06 4.84
C PHE A 57 1.14 -11.07 5.78
N ASN A 58 1.55 -11.08 7.05
CA ASN A 58 0.81 -11.61 8.21
C ASN A 58 1.60 -11.40 9.52
N ALA A 59 2.15 -10.22 9.75
CA ALA A 59 2.70 -9.84 11.05
C ALA A 59 2.17 -8.45 11.42
N MET A 60 1.08 -8.42 12.18
CA MET A 60 0.68 -7.23 12.93
C MET A 60 1.80 -6.90 13.92
N PRO A 61 2.33 -5.66 13.95
CA PRO A 61 3.25 -5.27 14.99
C PRO A 61 2.48 -5.04 16.29
N VAL A 62 2.68 -5.94 17.26
CA VAL A 62 2.41 -5.67 18.68
C VAL A 62 3.30 -4.48 19.07
N ARG A 63 2.66 -3.35 19.39
CA ARG A 63 3.33 -2.16 19.94
C ARG A 63 4.06 -2.55 21.21
N ARG A 64 5.38 -2.57 21.14
CA ARG A 64 6.28 -2.62 22.29
C ARG A 64 6.29 -1.22 22.91
N GLN A 65 5.79 -1.10 24.14
CA GLN A 65 6.04 0.07 24.98
C GLN A 65 7.55 0.15 25.22
N GLU A 66 8.18 1.20 24.73
CA GLU A 66 9.50 1.60 25.19
C GLU A 66 9.30 2.70 26.22
N ASP A 67 9.59 2.35 27.47
CA ASP A 67 9.83 3.30 28.54
C ASP A 67 11.12 4.05 28.22
N SER A 68 11.03 5.37 28.05
CA SER A 68 12.18 6.27 28.08
C SER A 68 11.77 7.64 28.59
N SER A 69 11.98 7.80 29.90
CA SER A 69 12.57 8.96 30.58
C SER A 69 12.34 10.36 30.00
N GLY A 70 11.50 11.13 30.70
CA GLY A 70 11.91 12.32 31.47
C GLY A 70 12.48 13.54 30.75
N SER A 71 11.73 14.64 30.79
CA SER A 71 12.14 16.03 31.18
C SER A 71 11.03 16.98 30.70
N SER A 72 10.11 17.37 31.59
CA SER A 72 10.10 18.66 32.31
C SER A 72 9.63 19.85 31.46
N ASP A 73 8.51 20.42 31.94
CA ASP A 73 8.11 21.82 31.86
C ASP A 73 7.55 22.34 30.53
N ALA A 74 6.23 22.44 30.47
CA ALA A 74 5.55 23.74 30.47
C ALA A 74 4.03 23.51 30.57
N ASP A 75 3.46 24.11 31.61
CA ASP A 75 2.05 24.40 31.79
C ASP A 75 1.48 25.12 30.55
N ASP A 76 0.35 24.64 30.05
CA ASP A 76 -0.72 25.54 29.58
C ASP A 76 -2.03 24.80 29.77
N SER A 77 -2.81 25.36 30.70
CA SER A 77 -4.18 25.04 31.02
C SER A 77 -5.09 25.41 29.85
N ASP A 78 -6.22 24.71 29.74
CA ASP A 78 -7.58 25.28 29.75
C ASP A 78 -8.55 24.28 29.10
N ASP A 79 -9.59 23.98 29.88
CA ASP A 79 -10.99 23.81 29.49
C ASP A 79 -11.35 22.85 28.34
N ASP A 80 -12.04 21.76 28.69
CA ASP A 80 -13.48 21.67 28.41
C ASP A 80 -14.08 20.44 29.11
N ASP A 81 -14.97 20.74 30.06
CA ASP A 81 -15.93 19.82 30.66
C ASP A 81 -16.75 19.12 29.57
N VAL A 82 -16.71 17.79 29.53
CA VAL A 82 -17.74 17.00 28.87
C VAL A 82 -18.34 16.08 29.91
N GLU A 83 -19.56 16.44 30.30
CA GLU A 83 -20.45 15.63 31.12
C GLU A 83 -20.78 14.32 30.40
N ASP A 84 -20.24 13.19 30.87
CA ASP A 84 -20.81 11.89 30.55
C ASP A 84 -22.04 11.69 31.42
N SER A 85 -23.17 12.05 30.83
CA SER A 85 -24.51 11.85 31.35
C SER A 85 -24.83 10.37 31.55
N ASP A 86 -25.33 10.08 32.75
CA ASP A 86 -26.08 8.87 33.07
C ASP A 86 -27.28 8.66 32.14
N GLY A 87 -27.44 7.43 31.67
CA GLY A 87 -28.66 6.94 31.04
C GLY A 87 -28.33 5.66 30.28
N GLY A 88 -28.94 4.51 30.54
CA GLY A 88 -30.13 4.19 31.29
C GLY A 88 -30.52 2.77 30.86
N SER A 89 -31.19 2.07 31.77
CA SER A 89 -31.74 0.73 31.69
C SER A 89 -32.33 0.32 30.34
N SER A 90 -32.25 -0.96 30.01
CA SER A 90 -33.49 -1.70 29.69
C SER A 90 -33.30 -3.20 29.86
N ASP A 91 -34.29 -3.74 30.57
CA ASP A 91 -34.57 -5.13 30.87
C ASP A 91 -34.67 -6.01 29.62
N GLY A 92 -34.40 -7.30 29.82
CA GLY A 92 -34.52 -8.33 28.81
C GLY A 92 -34.75 -9.68 29.45
N ASP A 93 -35.94 -9.84 30.03
CA ASP A 93 -36.57 -11.10 30.40
C ASP A 93 -36.39 -12.18 29.31
N SER A 94 -36.11 -13.41 29.70
CA SER A 94 -36.46 -14.60 28.91
C SER A 94 -36.47 -15.85 29.79
N ASN A 95 -37.68 -16.13 30.25
CA ASN A 95 -38.34 -17.44 30.36
C ASN A 95 -37.73 -18.56 31.21
N ASP A 96 -38.40 -18.72 32.34
CA ASP A 96 -38.79 -19.99 32.94
C ASP A 96 -39.31 -21.00 31.90
N GLY A 97 -38.73 -22.19 31.92
CA GLY A 97 -39.20 -23.37 31.20
C GLY A 97 -39.46 -24.48 32.22
N GLU A 98 -40.62 -24.39 32.84
CA GLU A 98 -41.24 -25.46 33.64
C GLU A 98 -41.44 -26.71 32.77
N SER A 99 -41.08 -27.88 33.28
CA SER A 99 -41.76 -29.12 32.92
C SER A 99 -41.97 -29.93 34.20
N SER A 100 -43.13 -29.68 34.76
CA SER A 100 -43.80 -30.48 35.75
C SER A 100 -44.50 -31.69 35.09
N ASP A 101 -44.80 -32.67 35.93
CA ASP A 101 -45.93 -33.61 35.81
C ASP A 101 -45.83 -34.76 34.79
N ASP A 102 -45.58 -35.96 35.33
CA ASP A 102 -46.42 -37.15 35.07
C ASP A 102 -46.26 -38.07 36.30
N GLU A 103 -47.09 -37.90 37.33
CA GLU A 103 -48.35 -38.65 37.54
C GLU A 103 -48.15 -40.17 37.52
N SER A 104 -48.16 -40.81 38.70
CA SER A 104 -49.29 -41.62 39.18
C SER A 104 -49.10 -43.10 38.82
N ARG A 105 -48.73 -43.99 39.76
CA ARG A 105 -49.56 -44.52 40.86
C ARG A 105 -50.77 -45.30 40.33
N ASP A 106 -50.66 -46.62 40.36
CA ASP A 106 -51.68 -47.64 40.65
C ASP A 106 -50.90 -48.93 40.95
N GLY A 107 -51.03 -49.63 42.08
CA GLY A 107 -52.18 -49.74 42.94
C GLY A 107 -52.74 -51.16 42.80
N GLU A 108 -52.60 -51.93 43.89
CA GLU A 108 -53.57 -52.96 44.30
C GLU A 108 -53.58 -54.27 43.48
N SER A 109 -53.95 -55.44 43.96
CA SER A 109 -54.17 -56.09 45.27
C SER A 109 -54.77 -57.48 44.91
N SER A 110 -55.25 -58.22 45.90
CA SER A 110 -56.15 -59.37 45.77
C SER A 110 -55.43 -60.72 45.72
N ASP A 111 -55.26 -61.38 46.87
CA ASP A 111 -56.29 -62.10 47.64
C ASP A 111 -56.81 -63.34 46.93
N GLY A 112 -57.06 -64.39 47.71
CA GLY A 112 -58.17 -65.28 47.38
C GLY A 112 -57.84 -66.76 47.49
N ASP A 113 -57.83 -67.23 48.73
CA ASP A 113 -58.31 -68.56 49.11
C ASP A 113 -59.40 -69.13 48.19
N SER A 114 -59.36 -70.44 47.97
CA SER A 114 -60.57 -71.27 47.95
C SER A 114 -60.23 -72.72 48.27
N ARG A 115 -60.32 -73.01 49.58
CA ARG A 115 -60.77 -74.30 50.09
C ARG A 115 -62.18 -74.60 49.57
N SER A 116 -62.49 -75.87 49.33
CA SER A 116 -63.80 -76.53 49.49
C SER A 116 -63.56 -78.01 49.17
N ASP A 117 -63.71 -78.92 50.14
CA ASP A 117 -64.97 -79.59 50.50
C ASP A 117 -65.56 -80.34 49.29
N GLY A 118 -65.86 -81.64 49.33
CA GLY A 118 -66.22 -82.52 50.43
C GLY A 118 -67.29 -83.49 49.90
N SER A 119 -67.55 -84.55 50.67
CA SER A 119 -68.78 -85.38 50.59
C SER A 119 -68.88 -86.28 49.34
N SER A 120 -69.44 -87.50 49.32
CA SER A 120 -70.36 -88.27 50.18
C SER A 120 -70.32 -89.71 49.59
N ARG A 121 -70.22 -90.78 50.40
CA ARG A 121 -71.33 -91.61 50.95
C ARG A 121 -72.16 -92.40 49.93
N GLU A 122 -72.69 -93.52 50.45
CA GLU A 122 -73.70 -94.46 49.91
C GLU A 122 -73.08 -95.74 49.33
N ASP A 123 -72.95 -96.85 50.08
CA ASP A 123 -74.00 -97.76 50.63
C ASP A 123 -75.04 -98.17 49.58
N SER A 124 -75.09 -99.47 49.24
CA SER A 124 -76.34 -100.27 49.07
C SER A 124 -76.07 -101.65 48.44
N ASP A 125 -76.10 -102.68 49.29
CA ASP A 125 -76.89 -103.92 49.20
C ASP A 125 -77.21 -104.63 47.85
N GLY A 126 -76.58 -105.82 47.68
CA GLY A 126 -77.17 -107.09 47.19
C GLY A 126 -77.85 -107.17 45.81
N PRO A 127 -78.34 -108.34 45.34
CA PRO A 127 -78.17 -109.72 45.81
C PRO A 127 -77.64 -110.70 44.72
N ASP A 128 -77.33 -111.91 45.18
CA ASP A 128 -76.93 -113.12 44.44
C ASP A 128 -78.11 -113.75 43.65
N PRO A 129 -77.92 -114.17 42.37
CA PRO A 129 -78.77 -115.20 41.78
C PRO A 129 -77.96 -116.43 41.34
N ARG A 130 -78.23 -117.52 42.06
CA ARG A 130 -77.94 -118.90 41.68
C ARG A 130 -78.69 -119.31 40.39
N ILE A 131 -78.09 -120.29 39.68
CA ILE A 131 -78.70 -121.27 38.75
C ILE A 131 -78.86 -120.85 37.27
N ASN A 132 -77.95 -121.34 36.40
CA ASN A 132 -78.27 -122.24 35.27
C ASN A 132 -77.00 -122.58 34.47
N ARG A 133 -76.55 -123.84 34.53
CA ARG A 133 -75.18 -124.26 34.18
C ARG A 133 -75.01 -124.87 32.78
N SER A 134 -76.02 -124.76 31.91
CA SER A 134 -75.96 -125.31 30.54
C SER A 134 -76.33 -124.31 29.43
N ALA A 135 -76.73 -123.08 29.79
CA ALA A 135 -76.77 -121.89 28.90
C ALA A 135 -75.62 -120.88 29.23
N SER A 136 -74.70 -121.30 30.10
CA SER A 136 -73.69 -120.45 30.75
C SER A 136 -72.44 -120.21 29.87
N GLN A 137 -72.15 -121.11 28.93
CA GLN A 137 -70.96 -121.03 28.08
C GLN A 137 -71.14 -120.06 26.91
N GLU A 138 -72.33 -120.05 26.29
CA GLU A 138 -72.70 -119.08 25.25
C GLU A 138 -72.77 -117.66 25.82
N ARG A 139 -73.40 -117.48 27.00
CA ARG A 139 -73.40 -116.19 27.73
C ARG A 139 -72.01 -115.73 28.17
N LEU A 140 -71.07 -116.64 28.44
CA LEU A 140 -69.68 -116.29 28.75
C LEU A 140 -68.94 -115.82 27.50
N ASN A 141 -69.16 -116.48 26.35
CA ASN A 141 -68.61 -116.05 25.07
C ASN A 141 -69.18 -114.69 24.65
N ASP A 142 -70.48 -114.46 24.83
CA ASP A 142 -71.09 -113.14 24.61
C ASP A 142 -70.55 -112.09 25.56
N LYS A 143 -70.36 -112.41 26.85
CA LYS A 143 -69.74 -111.48 27.82
C LYS A 143 -68.29 -111.15 27.46
N LEU A 144 -67.53 -112.12 26.94
CA LEU A 144 -66.16 -111.91 26.46
C LEU A 144 -66.14 -111.06 25.18
N MET A 145 -67.02 -111.32 24.22
CA MET A 145 -67.19 -110.52 23.01
C MET A 145 -67.61 -109.08 23.36
N ILE A 146 -68.60 -108.90 24.25
CA ILE A 146 -69.05 -107.60 24.74
C ILE A 146 -67.92 -106.87 25.48
N ARG A 147 -67.11 -107.57 26.29
CA ARG A 147 -65.95 -106.97 26.96
C ARG A 147 -64.90 -106.50 25.95
N HIS A 148 -64.60 -107.31 24.93
CA HIS A 148 -63.67 -106.96 23.85
C HIS A 148 -64.18 -105.74 23.05
N LEU A 149 -65.46 -105.76 22.64
CA LEU A 149 -66.09 -104.63 21.95
C LEU A 149 -66.07 -103.35 22.80
N ARG A 150 -66.38 -103.44 24.09
CA ARG A 150 -66.27 -102.30 25.01
C ARG A 150 -64.84 -101.77 25.12
N GLU A 151 -63.83 -102.64 25.14
CA GLU A 151 -62.43 -102.20 25.20
C GLU A 151 -61.98 -101.55 23.89
N GLU A 152 -62.35 -102.10 22.74
CA GLU A 152 -62.08 -101.47 21.45
C GLU A 152 -62.80 -100.12 21.34
N ILE A 153 -64.04 -99.98 21.82
CA ILE A 153 -64.73 -98.68 21.91
C ILE A 153 -63.98 -97.69 22.82
N ARG A 154 -63.48 -98.12 23.99
CA ARG A 154 -62.67 -97.23 24.85
C ARG A 154 -61.35 -96.83 24.20
N LYS A 155 -60.74 -97.75 23.46
CA LYS A 155 -59.48 -97.51 22.75
C LYS A 155 -59.68 -96.56 21.58
N THR A 156 -60.73 -96.72 20.77
CA THR A 156 -61.06 -95.76 19.71
C THR A 156 -61.45 -94.41 20.30
N LYS A 157 -62.19 -94.37 21.42
CA LYS A 157 -62.46 -93.13 22.14
C LYS A 157 -61.17 -92.41 22.58
N ARG A 158 -60.24 -93.11 23.25
CA ARG A 158 -58.94 -92.51 23.64
C ARG A 158 -58.15 -91.97 22.45
N ARG A 159 -58.18 -92.66 21.31
CA ARG A 159 -57.54 -92.18 20.07
C ARG A 159 -58.22 -90.94 19.52
N LEU A 160 -59.55 -90.89 19.53
CA LEU A 160 -60.30 -89.71 19.13
C LEU A 160 -60.00 -88.53 20.06
N ASP A 161 -60.07 -88.74 21.39
CA ASP A 161 -59.77 -87.71 22.39
C ASP A 161 -58.33 -87.18 22.22
N SER A 162 -57.35 -88.06 22.01
CA SER A 162 -55.96 -87.66 21.71
C SER A 162 -55.85 -86.86 20.42
N ALA A 163 -56.51 -87.30 19.33
CA ALA A 163 -56.49 -86.58 18.07
C ALA A 163 -57.17 -85.21 18.16
N TYR A 164 -58.20 -85.07 19.02
CA TYR A 164 -58.81 -83.77 19.31
C TYR A 164 -57.86 -82.82 20.03
N LEU A 165 -57.09 -83.32 21.01
CA LEU A 165 -56.06 -82.52 21.70
C LEU A 165 -54.95 -82.08 20.75
N ASP A 166 -54.46 -82.99 19.90
CA ASP A 166 -53.43 -82.66 18.89
C ASP A 166 -53.95 -81.59 17.91
N LEU A 167 -55.24 -81.66 17.53
CA LEU A 167 -55.86 -80.65 16.68
C LEU A 167 -55.94 -79.29 17.40
N GLU A 168 -56.40 -79.26 18.64
CA GLU A 168 -56.48 -78.04 19.45
C GLU A 168 -55.10 -77.39 19.65
N GLU A 169 -54.08 -78.21 19.95
CA GLU A 169 -52.69 -77.75 20.05
C GLU A 169 -52.19 -77.18 18.71
N SER A 170 -52.49 -77.84 17.59
CA SER A 170 -52.12 -77.34 16.26
C SER A 170 -52.81 -76.02 15.91
N GLU A 171 -54.08 -75.84 16.28
CA GLU A 171 -54.83 -74.59 16.07
C GLU A 171 -54.27 -73.45 16.93
N TYR A 172 -53.83 -73.74 18.15
CA TYR A 172 -53.15 -72.79 19.01
C TYR A 172 -51.84 -72.29 18.38
N TYR A 173 -50.99 -73.20 17.91
CA TYR A 173 -49.73 -72.83 17.24
C TYR A 173 -49.99 -72.03 15.96
N TYR A 174 -50.96 -72.43 15.15
CA TYR A 174 -51.35 -71.70 13.94
C TYR A 174 -51.81 -70.28 14.26
N ARG A 175 -52.61 -70.08 15.31
CA ARG A 175 -53.05 -68.75 15.75
C ARG A 175 -51.88 -67.87 16.19
N ARG A 176 -50.97 -68.43 16.99
CA ARG A 176 -49.78 -67.73 17.47
C ARG A 176 -48.84 -67.33 16.33
N GLU A 177 -48.62 -68.23 15.36
CA GLU A 177 -47.82 -67.94 14.17
C GLU A 177 -48.48 -66.85 13.31
N LYS A 178 -49.80 -66.90 13.13
CA LYS A 178 -50.55 -65.87 12.42
C LYS A 178 -50.46 -64.50 13.11
N GLU A 179 -50.55 -64.46 14.43
CA GLU A 179 -50.37 -63.22 15.21
C GLU A 179 -48.94 -62.68 15.07
N ALA A 180 -47.92 -63.53 15.23
CA ALA A 180 -46.52 -63.13 15.04
C ALA A 180 -46.26 -62.60 13.62
N LYS A 181 -46.89 -63.19 12.60
CA LYS A 181 -46.81 -62.71 11.23
C LYS A 181 -47.43 -61.31 11.07
N LEU A 182 -48.61 -61.08 11.64
CA LEU A 182 -49.26 -59.76 11.62
C LEU A 182 -48.41 -58.70 12.35
N ASP A 183 -47.72 -59.07 13.43
CA ASP A 183 -46.80 -58.18 14.15
C ASP A 183 -45.59 -57.79 13.31
N LEU A 184 -44.98 -58.76 12.63
CA LEU A 184 -43.90 -58.49 11.68
C LEU A 184 -44.37 -57.62 10.52
N GLU A 185 -45.56 -57.87 9.96
CA GLU A 185 -46.15 -57.03 8.91
C GLU A 185 -46.45 -55.60 9.40
N ARG A 186 -46.84 -55.41 10.67
CA ARG A 186 -46.97 -54.07 11.26
C ARG A 186 -45.61 -53.39 11.40
N ARG A 187 -44.58 -54.12 11.85
CA ARG A 187 -43.22 -53.58 12.01
C ARG A 187 -42.59 -53.19 10.67
N VAL A 188 -42.75 -54.02 9.63
CA VAL A 188 -42.27 -53.70 8.27
C VAL A 188 -42.93 -52.42 7.76
N ARG A 189 -44.26 -52.30 7.89
CA ARG A 189 -44.97 -51.07 7.50
C ARG A 189 -44.52 -49.84 8.28
N SER A 190 -44.16 -50.00 9.55
CA SER A 190 -43.61 -48.89 10.37
C SER A 190 -42.24 -48.45 9.86
N LEU A 191 -41.34 -49.39 9.59
CA LEU A 191 -39.99 -49.11 9.08
C LEU A 191 -40.03 -48.53 7.66
N GLU A 192 -40.99 -48.95 6.83
CA GLU A 192 -41.19 -48.37 5.49
C GLU A 192 -41.61 -46.90 5.56
N LYS A 193 -42.48 -46.53 6.52
CA LYS A 193 -42.86 -45.14 6.75
C LYS A 193 -41.68 -44.30 7.25
N GLU A 194 -40.94 -44.81 8.23
CA GLU A 194 -39.74 -44.16 8.75
C GLU A 194 -38.68 -43.94 7.64
N LYS A 195 -38.48 -44.94 6.77
CA LYS A 195 -37.63 -44.80 5.58
C LYS A 195 -38.11 -43.69 4.64
N GLN A 196 -39.41 -43.58 4.39
CA GLN A 196 -39.98 -42.52 3.55
C GLN A 196 -39.80 -41.14 4.18
N GLU A 197 -39.98 -41.02 5.50
CA GLU A 197 -39.72 -39.77 6.23
C GLU A 197 -38.25 -39.35 6.09
N TYR A 198 -37.30 -40.27 6.30
CA TYR A 198 -35.88 -39.99 6.07
C TYR A 198 -35.55 -39.63 4.62
N GLU A 199 -36.21 -40.23 3.63
CA GLU A 199 -36.02 -39.87 2.22
C GLU A 199 -36.49 -38.43 1.92
N LEU A 200 -37.60 -38.00 2.53
CA LEU A 200 -38.10 -36.62 2.41
C LEU A 200 -37.17 -35.62 3.10
N ASP A 201 -36.72 -35.92 4.32
CA ASP A 201 -35.76 -35.09 5.06
C ASP A 201 -34.44 -34.96 4.31
N PHE A 202 -33.93 -36.06 3.76
CA PHE A 202 -32.72 -36.05 2.94
C PHE A 202 -32.90 -35.22 1.67
N SER A 203 -34.05 -35.31 1.00
CA SER A 203 -34.37 -34.48 -0.16
C SER A 203 -34.45 -33.00 0.21
N SER A 204 -35.02 -32.67 1.37
CA SER A 204 -35.08 -31.29 1.87
C SER A 204 -33.68 -30.72 2.12
N MET A 205 -32.85 -31.47 2.85
CA MET A 205 -31.47 -31.09 3.13
C MET A 205 -30.64 -30.90 1.85
N ASN A 206 -30.84 -31.77 0.85
CA ASN A 206 -30.16 -31.63 -0.43
C ASN A 206 -30.61 -30.37 -1.20
N CYS A 207 -31.89 -29.98 -1.09
CA CYS A 207 -32.39 -28.73 -1.65
C CYS A 207 -31.70 -27.52 -0.97
N GLU A 208 -31.65 -27.50 0.36
CA GLU A 208 -30.96 -26.45 1.14
C GLU A 208 -29.47 -26.35 0.77
N LEU A 209 -28.79 -27.48 0.62
CA LEU A 209 -27.39 -27.52 0.19
C LEU A 209 -27.22 -26.89 -1.20
N THR A 210 -28.10 -27.22 -2.16
CA THR A 210 -28.02 -26.64 -3.51
C THR A 210 -28.27 -25.12 -3.52
N MET A 211 -29.16 -24.61 -2.66
CA MET A 211 -29.37 -23.17 -2.50
C MET A 211 -28.14 -22.49 -1.90
N ALA A 212 -27.57 -23.07 -0.84
CA ALA A 212 -26.35 -22.56 -0.22
C ALA A 212 -25.13 -22.57 -1.17
N GLU A 213 -25.02 -23.59 -2.04
CA GLU A 213 -24.00 -23.62 -3.09
C GLU A 213 -24.21 -22.51 -4.14
N ALA A 214 -25.45 -22.22 -4.52
CA ALA A 214 -25.77 -21.13 -5.43
C ALA A 214 -25.42 -19.76 -4.82
N ASP A 215 -25.75 -19.54 -3.54
CA ASP A 215 -25.41 -18.31 -2.82
C ASP A 215 -23.89 -18.14 -2.69
N ASN A 216 -23.14 -19.21 -2.39
CA ASN A 216 -21.67 -19.16 -2.37
C ASN A 216 -21.07 -18.83 -3.74
N LYS A 217 -21.64 -19.37 -4.84
CA LYS A 217 -21.23 -19.00 -6.21
C LYS A 217 -21.48 -17.52 -6.52
N PHE A 218 -22.60 -16.98 -6.03
CA PHE A 218 -22.89 -15.56 -6.19
C PHE A 218 -21.90 -14.68 -5.41
N LEU A 219 -21.66 -15.00 -4.13
CA LEU A 219 -20.73 -14.27 -3.27
C LEU A 219 -19.29 -14.33 -3.75
N THR A 220 -18.86 -15.46 -4.31
CA THR A 220 -17.52 -15.58 -4.91
C THR A 220 -17.36 -14.68 -6.12
N HIS A 221 -18.34 -14.64 -7.02
CA HIS A 221 -18.35 -13.71 -8.15
C HIS A 221 -18.37 -12.23 -7.70
N GLU A 222 -19.16 -11.87 -6.69
CA GLU A 222 -19.18 -10.51 -6.14
C GLU A 222 -17.82 -10.10 -5.56
N ASN A 223 -17.17 -11.00 -4.82
CA ASN A 223 -15.83 -10.77 -4.30
C ASN A 223 -14.78 -10.58 -5.41
N GLU A 224 -14.89 -11.32 -6.51
CA GLU A 224 -14.02 -11.13 -7.68
C GLU A 224 -14.21 -9.73 -8.29
N MET A 225 -15.45 -9.30 -8.50
CA MET A 225 -15.73 -7.94 -9.01
C MET A 225 -15.21 -6.84 -8.08
N LEU A 226 -15.35 -7.00 -6.77
CA LEU A 226 -14.83 -6.05 -5.78
C LEU A 226 -13.30 -6.02 -5.77
N SER A 227 -12.65 -7.16 -5.93
CA SER A 227 -11.19 -7.26 -6.08
C SER A 227 -10.69 -6.51 -7.31
N ASP A 228 -11.34 -6.70 -8.47
CA ASP A 228 -11.01 -5.98 -9.70
C ASP A 228 -11.19 -4.47 -9.55
N LEU A 229 -12.28 -4.04 -8.92
CA LEU A 229 -12.53 -2.62 -8.65
C LEU A 229 -11.45 -2.03 -7.73
N ALA A 230 -11.06 -2.75 -6.68
CA ALA A 230 -9.99 -2.33 -5.78
C ALA A 230 -8.65 -2.20 -6.53
N GLN A 231 -8.30 -3.17 -7.39
CA GLN A 231 -7.08 -3.11 -8.20
C GLN A 231 -7.08 -1.90 -9.14
N GLN A 232 -8.20 -1.62 -9.81
CA GLN A 232 -8.35 -0.44 -10.66
C GLN A 232 -8.18 0.87 -9.87
N TYR A 233 -8.76 0.94 -8.67
CA TYR A 233 -8.61 2.09 -7.79
C TYR A 233 -7.14 2.33 -7.40
N PHE A 234 -6.42 1.29 -6.98
CA PHE A 234 -5.00 1.42 -6.62
C PHE A 234 -4.14 1.80 -7.82
N HIS A 235 -4.39 1.22 -9.00
CA HIS A 235 -3.68 1.58 -10.22
C HIS A 235 -3.89 3.06 -10.59
N SER A 236 -5.14 3.55 -10.53
CA SER A 236 -5.47 4.96 -10.76
C SER A 236 -4.79 5.88 -9.74
N LYS A 237 -4.76 5.50 -8.46
CA LYS A 237 -4.05 6.26 -7.41
C LYS A 237 -2.55 6.30 -7.63
N GLU A 238 -1.94 5.19 -8.05
CA GLU A 238 -0.52 5.13 -8.35
C GLU A 238 -0.17 6.09 -9.51
N GLN A 239 -1.00 6.13 -10.57
CA GLN A 239 -0.83 7.09 -11.65
C GLN A 239 -0.93 8.54 -11.16
N GLN A 240 -1.93 8.86 -10.30
CA GLN A 240 -2.06 10.20 -9.72
C GLN A 240 -0.82 10.60 -8.90
N ILE A 241 -0.26 9.67 -8.12
CA ILE A 241 0.99 9.90 -7.38
C ILE A 241 2.13 10.20 -8.35
N LYS A 242 2.29 9.41 -9.43
CA LYS A 242 3.31 9.65 -10.47
C LYS A 242 3.17 11.04 -11.10
N TYR A 243 1.94 11.47 -11.43
CA TYR A 243 1.70 12.83 -11.95
C TYR A 243 2.06 13.92 -10.94
N LYS A 244 1.65 13.77 -9.68
CA LYS A 244 1.96 14.72 -8.60
C LYS A 244 3.47 14.84 -8.38
N ASP A 245 4.20 13.73 -8.44
CA ASP A 245 5.66 13.72 -8.27
C ASP A 245 6.39 14.36 -9.46
N ARG A 246 5.93 14.11 -10.70
CA ARG A 246 6.43 14.83 -11.88
C ARG A 246 6.24 16.34 -11.75
N ALA A 247 5.05 16.78 -11.35
CA ALA A 247 4.75 18.20 -11.12
C ALA A 247 5.64 18.79 -10.01
N LYS A 248 5.84 18.08 -8.89
CA LYS A 248 6.75 18.51 -7.82
C LYS A 248 8.19 18.65 -8.31
N ARG A 249 8.70 17.73 -9.13
CA ARG A 249 10.05 17.82 -9.72
C ARG A 249 10.19 19.04 -10.62
N GLN A 250 9.20 19.32 -11.46
CA GLN A 250 9.18 20.51 -12.31
C GLN A 250 9.16 21.80 -11.47
N LEU A 251 8.37 21.84 -10.39
CA LEU A 251 8.32 22.99 -9.49
C LEU A 251 9.68 23.23 -8.81
N ARG A 252 10.36 22.18 -8.35
CA ARG A 252 11.71 22.28 -7.79
C ARG A 252 12.73 22.80 -8.81
N LYS A 253 12.65 22.34 -10.06
CA LYS A 253 13.51 22.82 -11.16
C LYS A 253 13.29 24.31 -11.41
N ARG A 254 12.04 24.75 -11.56
CA ARG A 254 11.68 26.17 -11.73
C ARG A 254 12.12 27.03 -10.54
N LYS A 255 11.94 26.54 -9.31
CA LYS A 255 12.41 27.24 -8.10
C LYS A 255 13.92 27.43 -8.10
N LYS A 256 14.68 26.46 -8.60
CA LYS A 256 16.13 26.60 -8.77
C LYS A 256 16.48 27.63 -9.85
N GLU A 257 15.84 27.55 -11.03
CA GLU A 257 16.00 28.54 -12.11
C GLU A 257 15.70 29.97 -11.63
N CYS A 258 14.63 30.18 -10.85
CA CYS A 258 14.32 31.48 -10.26
C CYS A 258 15.42 31.98 -9.31
N LYS A 259 15.95 31.11 -8.44
CA LYS A 259 17.07 31.48 -7.56
C LYS A 259 18.33 31.83 -8.33
N ASP A 260 18.65 31.06 -9.37
CA ASP A 260 19.82 31.32 -10.21
C ASP A 260 19.66 32.69 -10.91
N LEU A 261 18.48 32.99 -11.47
CA LEU A 261 18.17 34.31 -12.05
C LEU A 261 18.22 35.45 -11.02
N GLU A 262 17.73 35.25 -9.79
CA GLU A 262 17.84 36.23 -8.70
C GLU A 262 19.31 36.56 -8.37
N THR A 263 20.18 35.54 -8.40
CA THR A 263 21.62 35.76 -8.21
C THR A 263 22.26 36.50 -9.39
N GLU A 264 21.87 36.20 -10.63
CA GLU A 264 22.33 36.94 -11.82
C GLU A 264 21.89 38.42 -11.79
N ILE A 265 20.63 38.69 -11.43
CA ILE A 265 20.11 40.06 -11.28
C ILE A 265 20.92 40.82 -10.23
N SER A 266 21.24 40.18 -9.11
CA SER A 266 22.04 40.76 -8.04
C SER A 266 23.48 41.07 -8.49
N GLN A 267 24.09 40.20 -9.31
CA GLN A 267 25.41 40.46 -9.92
C GLN A 267 25.38 41.63 -10.90
N ILE A 268 24.33 41.75 -11.72
CA ILE A 268 24.16 42.87 -12.66
C ILE A 268 23.98 44.18 -11.89
N ALA A 269 23.19 44.18 -10.82
CA ALA A 269 23.01 45.37 -9.97
C ALA A 269 24.34 45.86 -9.38
N ASN A 270 25.18 44.94 -8.88
CA ASN A 270 26.52 45.27 -8.38
C ASN A 270 27.46 45.76 -9.51
N ALA A 271 27.33 45.22 -10.73
CA ALA A 271 28.10 45.66 -11.88
C ALA A 271 27.70 47.08 -12.34
N ASP A 272 26.42 47.44 -12.24
CA ASP A 272 25.94 48.80 -12.48
C ASP A 272 26.47 49.79 -11.45
N GLU A 273 26.56 49.39 -10.18
CA GLU A 273 27.18 50.21 -9.15
C GLU A 273 28.66 50.49 -9.48
N TYR A 274 29.41 49.45 -9.85
CA TYR A 274 30.80 49.60 -10.28
C TYR A 274 30.95 50.49 -11.52
N ARG A 275 30.05 50.37 -12.51
CA ARG A 275 30.00 51.26 -13.69
C ARG A 275 29.80 52.72 -13.28
N ARG A 276 28.86 53.01 -12.37
CA ARG A 276 28.63 54.37 -11.86
C ARG A 276 29.87 54.94 -11.18
N THR A 277 30.60 54.12 -10.40
CA THR A 277 31.84 54.56 -9.75
C THR A 277 32.92 54.90 -10.78
N ILE A 278 33.09 54.09 -11.83
CA ILE A 278 34.04 54.39 -12.92
C ILE A 278 33.66 55.69 -13.63
N GLU A 279 32.38 55.87 -13.93
CA GLU A 279 31.89 57.05 -14.66
C GLU A 279 32.05 58.33 -13.82
N TYR A 280 31.84 58.23 -12.50
CA TYR A 280 32.15 59.30 -11.56
C TYR A 280 33.64 59.70 -11.60
N GLU A 281 34.56 58.74 -11.54
CA GLU A 281 36.00 59.03 -11.61
C GLU A 281 36.42 59.56 -12.99
N ARG A 282 35.81 59.09 -14.09
CA ARG A 282 36.03 59.64 -15.44
C ARG A 282 35.62 61.10 -15.51
N ASN A 283 34.40 61.43 -15.08
CA ASN A 283 33.92 62.81 -15.05
C ASN A 283 34.80 63.71 -14.16
N ARG A 284 35.33 63.16 -13.05
CA ARG A 284 36.29 63.86 -12.19
C ARG A 284 37.61 64.14 -12.92
N ALA A 285 38.15 63.17 -13.64
CA ALA A 285 39.37 63.33 -14.44
C ALA A 285 39.18 64.34 -15.58
N ASP A 286 38.04 64.31 -16.27
CA ASP A 286 37.69 65.26 -17.34
C ASP A 286 37.59 66.70 -16.78
N GLY A 287 37.03 66.86 -15.58
CA GLY A 287 37.01 68.13 -14.86
C GLY A 287 38.43 68.70 -14.63
N TYR A 288 39.38 67.87 -14.21
CA TYR A 288 40.77 68.28 -14.06
C TYR A 288 41.45 68.58 -15.40
N GLN A 289 41.19 67.80 -16.45
CA GLN A 289 41.72 68.07 -17.78
C GLN A 289 41.23 69.42 -18.32
N ASN A 290 39.93 69.71 -18.19
CA ASN A 290 39.35 70.98 -18.59
C ASN A 290 39.96 72.16 -17.81
N LEU A 291 40.17 72.00 -16.50
CA LEU A 291 40.87 73.00 -15.68
C LEU A 291 42.30 73.23 -16.15
N MET A 292 43.05 72.16 -16.42
CA MET A 292 44.42 72.26 -16.94
C MET A 292 44.49 72.90 -18.33
N GLN A 293 43.56 72.56 -19.22
CA GLN A 293 43.42 73.20 -20.53
C GLN A 293 43.09 74.68 -20.40
N HIS A 294 42.21 75.05 -19.46
CA HIS A 294 41.86 76.44 -19.19
C HIS A 294 43.06 77.24 -18.67
N ILE A 295 43.81 76.69 -17.69
CA ILE A 295 45.05 77.30 -17.19
C ILE A 295 46.06 77.46 -18.33
N HIS A 296 46.24 76.44 -19.18
CA HIS A 296 47.15 76.53 -20.32
C HIS A 296 46.72 77.60 -21.32
N SER A 297 45.42 77.71 -21.60
CA SER A 297 44.86 78.76 -22.46
C SER A 297 45.10 80.16 -21.87
N MET A 298 44.95 80.34 -20.56
CA MET A 298 45.28 81.60 -19.88
C MET A 298 46.75 81.97 -20.06
N TYR A 299 47.69 81.03 -19.85
CA TYR A 299 49.11 81.31 -20.05
C TYR A 299 49.46 81.64 -21.50
N GLN A 300 48.84 80.96 -22.48
CA GLN A 300 49.05 81.28 -23.90
C GLN A 300 48.55 82.69 -24.25
N ASN A 301 47.39 83.09 -23.72
CA ASN A 301 46.84 84.43 -23.92
C ASN A 301 47.72 85.49 -23.25
N ASP A 302 48.19 85.26 -22.03
CA ASP A 302 49.14 86.15 -21.34
C ASP A 302 50.47 86.26 -22.10
N GLU A 303 50.96 85.15 -22.68
CA GLU A 303 52.16 85.15 -23.52
C GLU A 303 51.93 85.90 -24.84
N GLN A 304 50.75 85.79 -25.46
CA GLN A 304 50.36 86.57 -26.64
C GLN A 304 50.26 88.07 -26.32
N LEU A 305 49.60 88.45 -25.22
CA LEU A 305 49.56 89.84 -24.75
C LEU A 305 50.97 90.41 -24.49
N ARG A 306 51.88 89.59 -23.95
CA ARG A 306 53.29 89.96 -23.80
C ARG A 306 54.04 90.09 -25.14
N ARG A 307 53.71 89.27 -26.14
CA ARG A 307 54.29 89.38 -27.50
C ARG A 307 53.79 90.61 -28.26
N GLU A 308 52.63 91.15 -27.92
CA GLU A 308 52.07 92.37 -28.52
C GLU A 308 52.60 93.67 -27.88
N GLN A 309 53.22 93.61 -26.68
CA GLN A 309 53.79 94.79 -26.00
C GLN A 309 55.30 94.98 -26.16
N ASP A 310 56.04 94.04 -26.75
CA ASP A 310 57.39 94.32 -27.26
C ASP A 310 57.81 93.19 -28.21
N PRO A 311 58.17 93.47 -29.48
CA PRO A 311 58.77 92.47 -30.34
C PRO A 311 60.07 92.05 -29.67
N SER A 312 60.07 90.83 -29.11
CA SER A 312 61.22 90.21 -28.44
C SER A 312 62.49 90.62 -29.18
N PRO A 313 63.37 91.43 -28.55
CA PRO A 313 64.55 91.91 -29.21
C PRO A 313 65.36 90.66 -29.51
N LEU A 314 65.45 90.30 -30.79
CA LEU A 314 66.34 89.27 -31.29
C LEU A 314 67.68 89.45 -30.58
N ARG A 315 67.93 88.55 -29.61
CA ARG A 315 69.00 88.71 -28.62
C ARG A 315 70.28 88.97 -29.41
N SER A 316 71.01 90.02 -29.06
CA SER A 316 72.32 90.24 -29.65
C SER A 316 73.33 89.28 -29.02
N CYS A 317 74.38 88.93 -29.76
CA CYS A 317 75.50 88.20 -29.18
C CYS A 317 76.16 89.01 -28.07
N GLU A 318 76.34 88.43 -26.89
CA GLU A 318 76.92 89.13 -25.73
C GLU A 318 78.36 89.59 -25.95
N ILE A 319 79.09 88.98 -26.90
CA ILE A 319 80.49 89.31 -27.18
C ILE A 319 80.61 90.40 -28.24
N CYS A 320 79.94 90.25 -29.38
CA CYS A 320 80.07 91.20 -30.49
C CYS A 320 78.90 92.19 -30.61
N LEU A 321 77.89 92.05 -29.76
CA LEU A 321 76.67 92.86 -29.69
C LEU A 321 75.85 92.90 -31.00
N GLN A 322 76.13 92.01 -31.95
CA GLN A 322 75.36 91.89 -33.20
C GLN A 322 74.08 91.08 -32.99
N LYS A 323 72.97 91.53 -33.57
CA LYS A 323 71.69 90.81 -33.57
C LYS A 323 71.84 89.46 -34.26
N TYR A 324 71.24 88.41 -33.67
CA TYR A 324 71.21 87.11 -34.30
C TYR A 324 70.46 87.12 -35.62
N MET A 325 71.02 86.44 -36.62
CA MET A 325 70.39 86.23 -37.93
C MET A 325 70.16 84.74 -38.15
N ALA A 326 69.12 84.40 -38.93
CA ALA A 326 68.79 83.01 -39.25
C ALA A 326 69.87 82.32 -40.11
N VAL A 327 70.67 83.09 -40.86
CA VAL A 327 71.70 82.56 -41.77
C VAL A 327 72.98 83.40 -41.65
N GLY A 328 74.15 82.76 -41.77
CA GLY A 328 75.46 83.40 -41.80
C GLY A 328 76.26 83.33 -40.49
N ARG A 329 77.28 84.19 -40.35
CA ARG A 329 78.20 84.18 -39.19
C ARG A 329 77.56 84.68 -37.88
N ALA A 330 76.39 85.31 -37.98
CA ALA A 330 75.58 85.80 -36.87
C ALA A 330 74.53 84.77 -36.39
N VAL A 331 74.63 83.50 -36.80
CA VAL A 331 73.72 82.43 -36.34
C VAL A 331 73.99 82.12 -34.86
N PRO A 332 72.97 82.13 -33.99
CA PRO A 332 73.14 81.79 -32.59
C PRO A 332 73.51 80.31 -32.42
N ARG A 333 74.53 80.05 -31.60
CA ARG A 333 74.94 78.72 -31.14
C ARG A 333 74.84 78.72 -29.63
N ILE A 334 74.16 77.72 -29.08
CA ILE A 334 74.04 77.53 -27.63
C ILE A 334 75.24 76.70 -27.17
N LEU A 335 76.03 77.24 -26.24
CA LEU A 335 77.14 76.51 -25.63
C LEU A 335 76.58 75.46 -24.67
N VAL A 336 76.76 74.18 -25.02
CA VAL A 336 76.17 73.03 -24.29
C VAL A 336 76.54 73.00 -22.80
N LYS A 337 77.72 73.53 -22.43
CA LYS A 337 78.21 73.50 -21.04
C LYS A 337 77.62 74.58 -20.13
N CYS A 338 77.27 75.75 -20.67
CA CYS A 338 76.88 76.91 -19.84
C CYS A 338 75.56 77.56 -20.26
N GLY A 339 74.90 77.07 -21.32
CA GLY A 339 73.61 77.57 -21.78
C GLY A 339 73.62 78.95 -22.45
N HIS A 340 74.75 79.66 -22.44
CA HIS A 340 74.88 80.95 -23.11
C HIS A 340 74.73 80.80 -24.62
N THR A 341 74.05 81.77 -25.23
CA THR A 341 73.91 81.85 -26.68
C THR A 341 74.93 82.85 -27.21
N LEU A 342 75.75 82.46 -28.19
CA LEU A 342 76.74 83.33 -28.86
C LEU A 342 76.61 83.21 -30.37
N CYS A 343 77.11 84.18 -31.15
CA CYS A 343 77.12 84.02 -32.60
C CYS A 343 78.19 83.02 -33.04
N HIS A 344 77.93 82.33 -34.15
CA HIS A 344 78.83 81.30 -34.68
C HIS A 344 80.28 81.79 -34.81
N LYS A 345 80.48 83.04 -35.23
CA LYS A 345 81.81 83.68 -35.31
C LYS A 345 82.52 83.73 -33.96
N CYS A 346 81.82 84.17 -32.90
CA CYS A 346 82.40 84.26 -31.57
C CYS A 346 82.68 82.88 -30.97
N VAL A 347 81.85 81.87 -31.28
CA VAL A 347 82.11 80.48 -30.87
C VAL A 347 83.37 79.93 -31.54
N GLU A 348 83.60 80.22 -32.82
CA GLU A 348 84.82 79.82 -33.51
C GLU A 348 86.06 80.51 -32.93
N SER A 349 85.96 81.79 -32.57
CA SER A 349 87.06 82.52 -31.92
C SER A 349 87.39 82.03 -30.52
N LEU A 350 86.42 81.39 -29.83
CA LEU A 350 86.60 80.85 -28.49
C LEU A 350 87.05 79.39 -28.49
N ARG A 351 87.12 78.70 -29.64
CA ARG A 351 87.68 77.34 -29.69
C ARG A 351 89.16 77.40 -29.32
N PRO A 352 89.56 76.86 -28.16
CA PRO A 352 90.96 76.59 -27.91
C PRO A 352 91.42 75.56 -28.96
N GLN A 353 92.58 75.75 -29.57
CA GLN A 353 93.23 74.68 -30.33
C GLN A 353 93.39 73.49 -29.36
N GLU A 354 92.85 72.33 -29.74
CA GLU A 354 92.81 71.14 -28.90
C GLU A 354 94.21 70.70 -28.44
N PRO A 355 94.26 69.96 -27.33
CA PRO A 355 94.49 68.53 -27.53
C PRO A 355 93.45 67.64 -26.82
N GLU A 356 92.87 66.76 -27.65
CA GLU A 356 92.64 65.33 -27.44
C GLU A 356 92.32 64.80 -26.03
N GLY A 357 91.18 64.10 -25.93
CA GLY A 357 91.05 62.97 -25.02
C GLY A 357 89.80 62.99 -24.13
N VAL A 358 88.67 62.56 -24.70
CA VAL A 358 87.44 62.25 -23.96
C VAL A 358 87.45 60.78 -23.53
N MET A 359 87.21 60.53 -22.24
CA MET A 359 86.51 59.33 -21.77
C MET A 359 85.47 59.75 -20.72
N SER A 360 84.29 59.16 -20.76
CA SER A 360 83.54 58.86 -19.53
C SER A 360 82.55 57.70 -19.75
N PRO A 361 82.33 56.84 -18.73
CA PRO A 361 81.94 55.44 -18.87
C PRO A 361 80.66 55.11 -18.07
N ASN A 362 79.49 54.90 -18.68
CA ASN A 362 78.30 54.49 -17.91
C ASN A 362 77.13 53.83 -18.70
N ASP A 363 77.42 53.02 -19.71
CA ASP A 363 76.41 52.12 -20.29
C ASP A 363 76.49 50.71 -19.66
N THR A 364 75.86 50.57 -18.50
CA THR A 364 75.56 49.26 -17.88
C THR A 364 74.12 49.26 -17.35
N GLY A 365 73.23 48.53 -18.04
CA GLY A 365 71.87 48.30 -17.58
C GLY A 365 71.08 47.31 -18.44
N LEU A 366 71.11 46.02 -18.06
CA LEU A 366 70.31 44.93 -18.62
C LEU A 366 68.82 45.12 -18.32
N THR A 367 67.95 45.05 -19.34
CA THR A 367 66.49 44.99 -19.18
C THR A 367 66.02 43.54 -19.00
N PRO A 368 65.18 43.21 -18.00
CA PRO A 368 64.59 41.87 -17.86
C PRO A 368 63.38 41.66 -18.79
N ARG A 369 63.24 40.42 -19.26
CA ARG A 369 62.17 39.92 -20.14
C ARG A 369 60.77 40.14 -19.53
N LYS A 370 59.88 40.77 -20.30
CA LYS A 370 58.42 40.85 -20.06
C LYS A 370 57.79 39.45 -20.11
N ARG A 371 57.05 39.05 -19.06
CA ARG A 371 56.09 37.93 -19.11
C ARG A 371 54.77 38.44 -19.71
N LYS A 372 54.16 37.63 -20.60
CA LYS A 372 52.83 37.87 -21.19
C LYS A 372 51.74 37.83 -20.10
N PRO A 373 50.74 38.73 -20.14
CA PRO A 373 49.53 38.58 -19.33
C PRO A 373 48.58 37.51 -19.93
N PRO A 374 47.76 36.84 -19.10
CA PRO A 374 46.75 35.89 -19.57
C PRO A 374 45.63 36.61 -20.33
N ALA A 375 45.06 35.89 -21.30
CA ALA A 375 44.00 36.38 -22.17
C ALA A 375 42.78 36.86 -21.37
N PHE A 376 42.39 38.10 -21.66
CA PHE A 376 41.13 38.70 -21.25
C PHE A 376 39.97 37.89 -21.86
N PHE A 377 39.06 37.40 -21.01
CA PHE A 377 37.79 36.83 -21.42
C PHE A 377 36.93 37.94 -22.05
N ASP A 378 36.52 37.75 -23.29
CA ASP A 378 35.65 38.64 -24.04
C ASP A 378 34.17 38.26 -23.77
N PRO A 379 33.36 39.09 -23.06
CA PRO A 379 31.95 38.78 -22.78
C PRO A 379 31.00 39.15 -23.94
N SER A 380 31.51 39.56 -25.10
CA SER A 380 30.69 40.07 -26.20
C SER A 380 30.09 38.96 -27.08
N SER A 381 29.20 38.14 -26.54
CA SER A 381 28.35 37.24 -27.36
C SER A 381 27.10 36.79 -26.59
N LYS A 382 26.27 37.74 -26.17
CA LYS A 382 24.86 37.46 -25.85
C LYS A 382 24.00 38.46 -26.61
N ASN A 383 23.69 38.12 -27.86
CA ASN A 383 22.62 38.75 -28.63
C ASN A 383 21.28 38.43 -27.94
N VAL A 384 20.91 39.26 -26.97
CA VAL A 384 19.56 39.28 -26.39
C VAL A 384 18.65 39.86 -27.47
N LYS A 385 18.06 38.98 -28.29
CA LYS A 385 17.01 39.35 -29.23
C LYS A 385 15.86 39.93 -28.42
N LYS A 386 15.57 41.21 -28.63
CA LYS A 386 14.36 41.84 -28.09
C LYS A 386 13.15 41.06 -28.64
N PRO A 387 12.18 40.68 -27.78
CA PRO A 387 11.00 39.98 -28.23
C PRO A 387 10.29 40.83 -29.27
N THR A 388 10.07 40.25 -30.45
CA THR A 388 9.30 40.91 -31.51
C THR A 388 7.88 41.17 -31.02
N LEU A 389 7.22 42.22 -31.48
CA LEU A 389 5.86 42.63 -31.06
C LEU A 389 4.85 41.46 -31.04
N ASN A 390 5.00 40.48 -31.95
CA ASN A 390 4.20 39.25 -31.99
C ASN A 390 4.35 38.33 -30.77
N GLU A 391 5.51 38.30 -30.10
CA GLU A 391 5.71 37.47 -28.91
C GLU A 391 4.98 38.04 -27.68
N VAL A 392 4.84 39.37 -27.62
CA VAL A 392 4.10 40.05 -26.54
C VAL A 392 2.59 39.81 -26.69
N GLU A 393 2.05 39.89 -27.90
CA GLU A 393 0.65 39.52 -28.16
C GLU A 393 0.38 38.05 -27.87
N LEU A 394 1.29 37.15 -28.25
CA LEU A 394 1.16 35.72 -27.95
C LEU A 394 1.18 35.45 -26.43
N LEU A 395 2.00 36.17 -25.67
CA LEU A 395 2.01 36.07 -24.20
C LEU A 395 0.72 36.59 -23.58
N LYS A 396 0.17 37.70 -24.10
CA LYS A 396 -1.10 38.25 -23.64
C LYS A 396 -2.26 37.28 -23.89
N GLN A 397 -2.33 36.68 -25.08
CA GLN A 397 -3.33 35.67 -25.42
C GLN A 397 -3.20 34.40 -24.56
N LYS A 398 -1.97 33.97 -24.24
CA LYS A 398 -1.74 32.85 -23.31
C LYS A 398 -2.23 33.16 -21.89
N TYR A 399 -2.07 34.40 -21.44
CA TYR A 399 -2.55 34.83 -20.12
C TYR A 399 -4.08 34.83 -20.06
N GLU A 400 -4.75 35.42 -21.06
CA GLU A 400 -6.22 35.43 -21.16
C GLU A 400 -6.82 34.01 -21.21
N ASN A 401 -6.19 33.10 -21.97
CA ASN A 401 -6.60 31.70 -22.02
C ASN A 401 -6.44 30.98 -20.67
N ALA A 402 -5.36 31.27 -19.93
CA ALA A 402 -5.12 30.70 -18.61
C ALA A 402 -6.17 31.18 -17.59
N GLU A 403 -6.57 32.45 -17.67
CA GLU A 403 -7.58 33.06 -16.80
C GLU A 403 -8.98 32.47 -17.04
N MET A 404 -9.38 32.29 -18.31
CA MET A 404 -10.61 31.58 -18.67
C MET A 404 -10.64 30.14 -18.15
N LEU A 405 -9.52 29.41 -18.26
CA LEU A 405 -9.40 28.05 -17.73
C LEU A 405 -9.58 28.02 -16.21
N LYS A 406 -8.94 28.95 -15.49
CA LYS A 406 -9.08 29.08 -14.03
C LYS A 406 -10.54 29.29 -13.63
N GLN A 407 -11.25 30.20 -14.29
CA GLN A 407 -12.66 30.49 -14.01
C GLN A 407 -13.57 29.28 -14.28
N LYS A 408 -13.29 28.50 -15.34
CA LYS A 408 -13.99 27.25 -15.64
C LYS A 408 -13.81 26.19 -14.55
N TYR A 409 -12.61 26.08 -13.98
CA TYR A 409 -12.33 25.17 -12.85
C TYR A 409 -13.02 25.63 -11.56
N GLU A 410 -13.02 26.92 -11.24
CA GLU A 410 -13.74 27.46 -10.07
C GLU A 410 -15.24 27.20 -10.16
N ASN A 411 -15.85 27.44 -11.33
CA ASN A 411 -17.26 27.15 -11.57
C ASN A 411 -17.57 25.65 -11.42
N LYS A 412 -16.72 24.77 -11.96
CA LYS A 412 -16.90 23.31 -11.83
C LYS A 412 -16.80 22.86 -10.36
N ASN A 413 -15.86 23.43 -9.59
CA ASN A 413 -15.72 23.15 -8.16
C ASN A 413 -16.91 23.68 -7.36
N LYS A 414 -17.46 24.84 -7.70
CA LYS A 414 -18.68 25.38 -7.07
C LYS A 414 -19.86 24.44 -7.27
N VAL A 415 -20.09 23.97 -8.51
CA VAL A 415 -21.15 23.00 -8.84
C VAL A 415 -20.95 21.68 -8.08
N MET A 416 -19.72 21.19 -7.99
CA MET A 416 -19.41 19.98 -7.20
C MET A 416 -19.73 20.15 -5.71
N ARG A 417 -19.38 21.30 -5.11
CA ARG A 417 -19.71 21.60 -3.70
C ARG A 417 -21.21 21.69 -3.47
N GLU A 418 -21.95 22.32 -4.38
CA GLU A 418 -23.41 22.38 -4.30
C GLU A 418 -24.06 21.01 -4.46
N LYS A 419 -23.52 20.14 -5.31
CA LYS A 419 -23.98 18.74 -5.41
C LYS A 419 -23.71 17.97 -4.13
N MET A 420 -22.51 18.08 -3.55
CA MET A 420 -22.17 17.40 -2.28
C MET A 420 -23.10 17.84 -1.13
N LYS A 421 -23.43 19.14 -1.06
CA LYS A 421 -24.39 19.67 -0.07
C LYS A 421 -25.82 19.15 -0.21
N LYS A 422 -26.20 18.56 -1.36
CA LYS A 422 -27.53 17.95 -1.55
C LYS A 422 -27.57 16.47 -1.12
N PHE A 423 -26.41 15.86 -0.90
CA PHE A 423 -26.30 14.46 -0.47
C PHE A 423 -26.13 14.31 1.05
N THR A 424 -25.75 15.39 1.73
CA THR A 424 -25.80 15.55 3.20
C THR A 424 -27.12 16.20 3.58
#